data_AF-X0XR34-F1
#
_entry.id   AF-X0XR34-F1
#
_cell.length_a   1.000
_cell.length_b   1.000
_cell.length_c   1.000
_cell.angle_alpha   90.00
_cell.angle_beta   90.00
_cell.angle_gamma   90.00
#
_symmetry.space_group_name_H-M   'P 1'
#
loop_
_entity.id
_entity.type
_entity.pdbx_description
1 polymer ?
#
loop_
_entity_poly.entity_id
_entity_poly.type
_entity_poly.pdbx_seq_one_letter_code
_entity_poly.pdbx_strand_id
1 'polypeptide(L)'
;MELQLSDRLGKLPAYLFADLRRKIAAARERGVKIINLGIGDPDRPTPDPVVQKLCRAVTDQADPNRHRYGHDVPVPEFGQAIHDFYQRRSGVELAEDQIVTTM
;
A
#
# COMPACT_ATOMS: atom_id res chain seq x y z
N MET A 1 -27.21 21.73 15.74
CA MET A 1 -27.40 21.16 14.39
C MET A 1 -26.92 19.73 14.46
N GLU A 2 -27.80 18.76 14.24
CA GLU A 2 -27.46 17.33 14.28
C GLU A 2 -26.96 16.90 12.91
N LEU A 3 -25.76 16.32 12.84
CA LEU A 3 -25.19 15.84 11.58
C LEU A 3 -25.77 14.46 11.27
N GLN A 4 -26.66 14.38 10.28
CA GLN A 4 -27.09 13.08 9.76
C GLN A 4 -26.01 12.47 8.86
N LEU A 5 -25.59 11.26 9.19
CA LEU A 5 -24.66 10.46 8.40
C LEU A 5 -25.40 9.68 7.31
N SER A 6 -24.69 9.34 6.22
CA SER A 6 -25.27 8.51 5.15
C SER A 6 -25.55 7.07 5.62
N ASP A 7 -26.60 6.45 5.10
CA ASP A 7 -26.93 5.05 5.39
C ASP A 7 -25.81 4.07 5.05
N ARG A 8 -25.03 4.35 4.01
CA ARG A 8 -23.88 3.52 3.62
C ARG A 8 -22.81 3.50 4.71
N LEU A 9 -22.55 4.65 5.33
CA LEU A 9 -21.60 4.75 6.44
C LEU A 9 -22.10 3.97 7.66
N GLY A 10 -23.40 4.04 7.95
CA GLY A 10 -24.03 3.30 9.05
C GLY A 10 -23.96 1.77 8.92
N LYS A 11 -23.69 1.23 7.72
CA LYS A 11 -23.55 -0.21 7.46
C LYS A 11 -22.12 -0.73 7.64
N LEU A 12 -21.11 0.15 7.80
CA LEU A 12 -19.74 -0.31 7.99
C LEU A 12 -19.58 -0.94 9.37
N PRO A 13 -19.03 -2.17 9.47
CA PRO A 13 -18.78 -2.80 10.76
C PRO A 13 -17.67 -2.06 11.50
N ALA A 14 -17.62 -2.26 12.82
CA ALA A 14 -16.51 -1.75 13.63
C ALA A 14 -15.17 -2.31 13.13
N TYR A 15 -14.15 -1.45 13.06
CA TYR A 15 -12.82 -1.85 12.62
C TYR A 15 -12.07 -2.58 13.75
N LEU A 16 -12.14 -3.91 13.73
CA LEU A 16 -11.57 -4.80 14.75
C LEU A 16 -10.12 -4.45 15.15
N PHE A 17 -9.26 -4.08 14.19
CA PHE A 17 -7.86 -3.81 14.46
C PHE A 17 -7.63 -2.51 15.24
N ALA A 18 -8.52 -1.50 15.14
CA ALA A 18 -8.42 -0.31 15.98
C ALA A 18 -8.59 -0.67 17.46
N ASP A 19 -9.58 -1.51 17.75
CA ASP A 19 -9.87 -1.96 19.11
C ASP A 19 -8.74 -2.84 19.66
N LEU A 20 -8.21 -3.73 18.82
CA LEU A 20 -7.07 -4.56 19.19
C LEU A 20 -5.83 -3.72 19.49
N ARG A 21 -5.53 -2.68 18.68
CA ARG A 21 -4.43 -1.75 18.94
C ARG A 21 -4.57 -1.05 20.29
N ARG A 22 -5.78 -0.60 20.65
CA ARG A 22 -6.04 -0.01 21.98
C ARG A 22 -5.77 -0.99 23.12
N LYS A 23 -6.23 -2.24 23.00
CA LYS A 23 -6.00 -3.29 24.01
C LYS A 23 -4.51 -3.65 24.14
N ILE A 24 -3.78 -3.73 23.02
CA ILE A 24 -2.34 -3.98 23.01
C ILE A 24 -1.59 -2.83 23.69
N ALA A 25 -1.94 -1.57 23.38
CA ALA A 25 -1.33 -0.40 24.01
C ALA A 25 -1.53 -0.41 25.53
N ALA A 26 -2.77 -0.60 25.99
CA ALA A 26 -3.08 -0.68 27.43
C ALA A 26 -2.37 -1.84 28.13
N ALA A 27 -2.19 -2.99 27.46
CA ALA A 27 -1.46 -4.12 28.02
C ALA A 27 0.05 -3.84 28.12
N ARG A 28 0.64 -3.15 27.13
CA ARG A 28 2.04 -2.71 27.16
C ARG A 28 2.28 -1.71 28.30
N GLU A 29 1.37 -0.78 28.52
CA GLU A 29 1.43 0.18 29.65
C GLU A 29 1.43 -0.54 31.01
N ARG A 30 0.77 -1.70 31.12
CA ARG A 30 0.80 -2.57 32.30
C ARG A 30 2.05 -3.47 32.38
N GLY A 31 3.03 -3.30 31.48
CA GLY A 31 4.24 -4.12 31.44
C GLY A 31 4.05 -5.54 30.90
N VAL A 32 2.90 -5.84 30.29
CA VAL A 32 2.64 -7.18 29.72
C VAL A 32 3.44 -7.35 28.43
N LYS A 33 4.23 -8.43 28.35
CA LYS A 33 4.90 -8.83 27.10
C LYS A 33 3.87 -9.34 26.09
N ILE A 34 3.76 -8.65 24.96
CA ILE A 34 2.81 -8.99 23.89
C ILE A 34 3.56 -9.64 22.73
N ILE A 35 3.11 -10.84 22.33
CA ILE A 35 3.48 -11.46 21.06
C ILE A 35 2.38 -11.13 20.06
N ASN A 36 2.70 -10.30 19.06
CA ASN A 36 1.72 -9.85 18.09
C ASN A 36 1.74 -10.73 16.85
N LEU A 37 0.72 -11.57 16.70
CA LEU A 37 0.47 -12.41 15.51
C LEU A 37 -0.81 -11.97 14.78
N GLY A 38 -1.29 -10.74 15.04
CA GLY A 38 -2.62 -10.29 14.63
C GLY A 38 -2.69 -9.66 13.24
N ILE A 39 -1.61 -9.04 12.77
CA ILE A 39 -1.56 -8.37 11.46
C ILE A 39 -0.39 -8.95 10.68
N GLY A 40 -0.62 -9.27 9.41
CA GLY A 40 0.39 -9.81 8.49
C GLY A 40 1.35 -8.76 7.95
N ASP A 41 1.81 -7.83 8.80
CA ASP A 41 2.84 -6.86 8.43
C ASP A 41 4.17 -7.61 8.29
N PRO A 42 4.90 -7.47 7.17
CA PRO A 42 6.23 -8.06 7.04
C PRO A 42 7.17 -7.61 8.15
N ASP A 43 7.94 -8.55 8.70
CA ASP A 43 8.98 -8.28 9.71
C ASP A 43 10.31 -7.85 9.09
N ARG A 44 10.44 -7.99 7.77
CA ARG A 44 11.63 -7.64 6.99
C ARG A 44 11.42 -6.32 6.22
N PRO A 45 12.47 -5.50 6.07
CA PRO A 45 12.38 -4.27 5.30
C PRO A 45 12.16 -4.55 3.80
N THR A 46 11.65 -3.54 3.10
CA THR A 46 11.62 -3.52 1.63
C THR A 46 13.04 -3.74 1.08
N PRO A 47 13.23 -4.57 0.03
CA PRO A 47 14.55 -4.82 -0.54
C PRO A 47 15.27 -3.55 -1.00
N ASP A 48 16.58 -3.45 -0.70
CA ASP A 48 17.41 -2.27 -0.99
C ASP A 48 17.31 -1.76 -2.44
N PRO A 49 17.29 -2.60 -3.49
CA PRO A 49 17.19 -2.09 -4.86
C PRO A 49 15.92 -1.27 -5.12
N VAL A 50 14.81 -1.62 -4.47
CA VAL A 50 13.53 -0.90 -4.59
C VAL A 50 13.64 0.47 -3.90
N VAL A 51 14.17 0.49 -2.67
CA VAL A 51 14.39 1.72 -1.90
C VAL A 51 15.35 2.65 -2.64
N GLN A 52 16.45 2.13 -3.16
CA GLN A 52 17.43 2.89 -3.93
C GLN A 52 16.83 3.48 -5.21
N LYS A 53 16.01 2.71 -5.95
CA LYS A 53 15.35 3.21 -7.16
C LYS A 53 14.35 4.32 -6.83
N LEU A 54 13.58 4.18 -5.75
CA LEU A 54 12.71 5.25 -5.25
C LEU A 54 13.51 6.51 -4.94
N CYS A 55 14.55 6.40 -4.10
CA CYS A 55 15.43 7.51 -3.73
C CYS A 55 16.04 8.19 -4.95
N ARG A 56 16.51 7.42 -5.94
CA ARG A 56 17.02 7.96 -7.20
C ARG A 56 15.94 8.74 -7.95
N ALA A 57 14.74 8.18 -8.12
CA ALA A 57 13.67 8.84 -8.86
C ALA A 57 13.24 10.16 -8.22
N VAL A 58 13.11 10.22 -6.89
CA VAL A 58 12.70 11.45 -6.18
C VAL A 58 13.80 12.51 -6.10
N THR A 59 15.07 12.12 -6.19
CA THR A 59 16.21 13.04 -6.16
C THR A 59 16.75 13.41 -7.54
N ASP A 60 16.17 12.86 -8.63
CA ASP A 60 16.65 13.06 -9.99
C ASP A 60 16.48 14.52 -10.46
N GLN A 61 17.54 15.32 -10.35
CA GLN A 61 17.48 16.74 -10.74
C GLN A 61 17.26 16.94 -12.25
N ALA A 62 17.55 15.92 -13.07
CA ALA A 62 17.30 15.98 -14.52
C ALA A 62 15.82 15.82 -14.87
N ASP A 63 15.00 15.26 -13.98
CA ASP A 63 13.55 15.24 -14.12
C ASP A 63 12.91 16.40 -13.35
N PRO A 64 12.60 17.54 -14.00
CA PRO A 64 11.93 18.66 -13.35
C PRO A 64 10.50 18.34 -12.91
N ASN A 65 9.89 17.26 -13.42
CA ASN A 65 8.50 16.89 -13.15
C ASN A 65 8.33 15.87 -12.02
N ARG A 66 9.41 15.35 -11.44
CA ARG A 66 9.41 14.34 -10.36
C ARG A 66 8.55 14.65 -9.11
N HIS A 67 8.12 15.91 -8.94
CA HIS A 67 7.30 16.38 -7.82
C HIS A 67 5.83 16.60 -8.18
N ARG A 68 5.50 16.55 -9.48
CA ARG A 68 4.14 16.79 -9.96
C ARG A 68 3.29 15.57 -9.64
N TYR A 69 1.97 15.77 -9.65
CA TYR A 69 1.05 14.64 -9.58
C TYR A 69 1.37 13.64 -10.69
N GLY A 70 1.52 12.37 -10.32
CA GLY A 70 1.44 11.30 -11.29
C GLY A 70 0.09 11.42 -11.99
N HIS A 71 0.10 11.43 -13.32
CA HIS A 71 -1.14 11.43 -14.09
C HIS A 71 -2.03 10.26 -13.63
N ASP A 72 -3.34 10.31 -13.90
CA ASP A 72 -4.27 9.21 -13.62
C ASP A 72 -3.86 7.88 -14.29
N VAL A 73 -2.84 7.93 -15.15
CA VAL A 73 -2.18 6.82 -15.80
C VAL A 73 -0.76 6.65 -15.23
N PRO A 74 -0.35 5.43 -14.86
CA PRO A 74 1.02 5.13 -14.43
C PRO A 74 2.07 5.54 -15.47
N VAL A 75 3.33 5.59 -15.04
CA VAL A 75 4.45 5.74 -15.99
C VAL A 75 4.41 4.62 -17.04
N PRO A 76 4.68 4.90 -18.32
CA PRO A 76 4.51 3.92 -19.41
C PRO A 76 5.24 2.60 -19.18
N GLU A 77 6.40 2.65 -18.53
CA GLU A 77 7.23 1.47 -18.24
C GLU A 77 6.60 0.52 -17.21
N PHE A 78 5.64 1.01 -16.41
CA PHE A 78 5.02 0.22 -15.36
C PHE A 78 4.14 -0.90 -15.94
N GLY A 79 3.35 -0.61 -16.98
CA GLY A 79 2.52 -1.61 -17.65
C GLY A 79 3.35 -2.78 -18.18
N GLN A 80 4.43 -2.48 -18.90
CA GLN A 80 5.35 -3.50 -19.42
C GLN A 80 5.98 -4.35 -18.30
N ALA A 81 6.38 -3.72 -17.19
CA ALA A 81 6.94 -4.43 -16.06
C ALA A 81 5.96 -5.45 -15.44
N ILE A 82 4.65 -5.15 -15.45
CA ILE A 82 3.60 -6.07 -14.99
C ILE A 82 3.43 -7.24 -15.97
N HIS A 83 3.35 -6.98 -17.28
CA HIS A 83 3.30 -8.04 -18.29
C HIS A 83 4.47 -9.01 -18.13
N ASP A 84 5.69 -8.48 -18.05
CA ASP A 84 6.87 -9.33 -17.92
C ASP A 84 6.88 -10.09 -16.59
N PHE A 85 6.37 -9.50 -15.50
CA PHE A 85 6.28 -10.16 -14.21
C PHE A 85 5.36 -11.39 -14.27
N TYR A 86 4.16 -11.23 -14.83
CA TYR A 86 3.21 -12.34 -14.97
C TYR A 86 3.70 -13.41 -15.92
N GLN A 87 4.32 -13.03 -17.04
CA GLN A 87 4.88 -13.99 -17.98
C GLN A 87 6.02 -14.79 -17.33
N ARG A 88 6.98 -14.13 -16.68
CA ARG A 88 8.13 -14.82 -16.05
C ARG A 88 7.73 -15.72 -14.89
N ARG A 89 6.74 -15.30 -14.08
CA ARG A 89 6.41 -15.99 -12.81
C ARG A 89 5.31 -17.02 -12.96
N SER A 90 4.38 -16.80 -13.89
CA SER A 90 3.17 -17.60 -14.01
C SER A 90 2.91 -18.09 -15.43
N GLY A 91 3.70 -17.66 -16.44
CA GLY A 91 3.48 -18.00 -17.84
C GLY A 91 2.18 -17.41 -18.40
N VAL A 92 1.67 -16.35 -17.77
CA VAL A 92 0.41 -15.69 -18.15
C VAL A 92 0.73 -14.46 -18.97
N GLU A 93 0.18 -14.42 -20.19
CA GLU A 93 0.13 -13.22 -21.02
C GLU A 93 -1.13 -12.43 -20.68
N LEU A 94 -0.95 -11.17 -20.28
CA LEU A 94 -2.04 -10.24 -19.99
C LEU A 94 -2.25 -9.30 -21.19
N ALA A 95 -3.50 -8.93 -21.46
CA ALA A 95 -3.85 -7.81 -22.34
C ALA A 95 -3.81 -6.48 -21.56
N GLU A 96 -3.74 -5.35 -22.28
CA GLU A 96 -3.61 -4.01 -21.66
C GLU A 96 -4.82 -3.68 -20.75
N ASP A 97 -6.03 -4.04 -21.19
CA ASP A 97 -7.29 -3.83 -20.45
C ASP A 97 -7.45 -4.74 -19.21
N GLN A 98 -6.51 -5.68 -19.01
CA GLN A 98 -6.46 -6.55 -17.85
C GLN A 98 -5.56 -6.00 -16.73
N ILE A 99 -4.94 -4.83 -16.93
CA ILE A 99 -4.09 -4.17 -15.94
C ILE A 99 -4.76 -2.87 -15.50
N VAL A 100 -5.19 -2.82 -14.25
CA VAL A 100 -5.73 -1.61 -13.62
C VAL A 100 -4.89 -1.28 -12.39
N THR A 101 -4.29 -0.09 -12.39
CA THR A 101 -3.51 0.39 -11.24
C THR A 101 -4.43 1.08 -10.25
N THR A 102 -4.33 0.72 -8.97
CA THR A 102 -5.09 1.35 -7.88
C THR A 102 -4.16 2.24 -7.06
N MET A 103 -4.71 3.31 -6.50
CA MET A 103 -4.05 4.13 -5.48
C MET A 103 -4.21 3.56 -4.08
#